data_AF-A0A2J6W821-F1
#
_entry.id   AF-A0A2J6W821-F1
#
_cell.length_a   1.000
_cell.length_b   1.000
_cell.length_c   1.000
_cell.angle_alpha   90.00
_cell.angle_beta   90.00
_cell.angle_gamma   90.00
#
_symmetry.space_group_name_H-M   'P 1'
#
loop_
_entity.id
_entity.type
_entity.pdbx_description
1 polymer ?
#
loop_
_entity_poly.entity_id
_entity_poly.type
_entity_poly.pdbx_seq_one_letter_code
_entity_poly.pdbx_strand_id
1 'polypeptide(L)'
;MSSVFTDVYFYGNRVAPNLVPYAPLLSIGTKDKLFLIGDVNNPKLALNLDMRFYFERKYGNKIFTSHDGLAGTKREFDLTVGFMYYLTKNLDFHVETYGFNNLNRGNSSTLPSGFKDGVYAGFGYRF
;
A
#
# COMPACT_ATOMS: atom_id res chain seq x y z
N MET A 1 0.66 -21.56 -6.08
CA MET A 1 1.57 -21.00 -5.05
C MET A 1 1.32 -19.51 -4.94
N SER A 2 1.02 -19.01 -3.74
CA SER A 2 0.96 -17.58 -3.44
C SER A 2 2.38 -17.04 -3.30
N SER A 3 2.66 -15.85 -3.83
CA SER A 3 3.89 -15.13 -3.52
C SER A 3 3.53 -14.04 -2.54
N VAL A 4 4.11 -14.12 -1.34
CA VAL A 4 4.06 -13.05 -0.35
C VAL A 4 5.40 -12.35 -0.37
N PHE A 5 5.41 -11.06 -0.67
CA PHE A 5 6.62 -10.27 -0.72
C PHE A 5 6.49 -9.06 0.21
N THR A 6 7.15 -9.13 1.37
CA THR A 6 7.25 -8.01 2.30
C THR A 6 8.49 -7.19 2.00
N ASP A 7 8.32 -5.90 1.82
CA ASP A 7 9.38 -4.93 1.59
C ASP A 7 9.56 -3.98 2.78
N VAL A 8 10.82 -3.62 3.03
CA VAL A 8 11.19 -2.54 3.95
C VAL A 8 12.09 -1.59 3.17
N TYR A 9 11.67 -0.33 3.09
CA TYR A 9 12.40 0.71 2.36
C TYR A 9 12.70 1.88 3.29
N PHE A 10 13.91 2.43 3.19
CA PHE A 10 14.22 3.73 3.74
C PHE A 10 13.77 4.81 2.76
N TYR A 11 13.10 5.83 3.26
CA TYR A 11 12.54 6.90 2.44
C TYR A 11 13.17 8.26 2.76
N GLY A 12 13.05 9.17 1.81
CA GLY A 12 13.34 10.59 1.96
C GLY A 12 12.08 11.42 1.77
N ASN A 13 12.19 12.60 1.15
CA ASN A 13 11.04 13.46 0.91
C ASN A 13 10.00 12.81 -0.02
N ARG A 14 8.72 12.93 0.33
CA ARG A 14 7.54 12.44 -0.40
C ARG A 14 6.41 13.48 -0.32
N VAL A 15 5.49 13.43 -1.26
CA VAL A 15 4.20 14.15 -1.19
C VAL A 15 3.10 13.12 -0.91
N ALA A 16 2.35 13.34 0.17
CA ALA A 16 1.25 12.46 0.54
C ALA A 16 0.03 12.63 -0.40
N PRO A 17 -0.96 11.71 -0.38
CA PRO A 17 -2.16 11.80 -1.22
C PRO A 17 -2.98 13.09 -1.07
N ASN A 18 -2.85 13.76 0.08
CA ASN A 18 -3.47 15.06 0.35
C ASN A 18 -2.64 16.25 -0.15
N LEU A 19 -1.61 16.01 -0.96
CA LEU A 19 -0.69 16.98 -1.53
C LEU A 19 0.24 17.68 -0.52
N VAL A 20 0.34 17.18 0.72
CA VAL A 20 1.23 17.75 1.74
C VAL A 20 2.59 17.04 1.71
N PRO A 21 3.71 17.77 1.58
CA PRO A 21 5.05 17.18 1.60
C PRO A 21 5.44 16.66 3.00
N TYR A 22 6.32 15.66 3.05
CA TYR A 22 6.90 15.08 4.27
C TYR A 22 8.13 14.23 4.04
N ALA A 23 8.77 13.81 5.13
CA ALA A 23 9.97 12.98 5.10
C ALA A 23 9.75 11.70 5.92
N PRO A 24 9.07 10.68 5.38
CA PRO A 24 9.02 9.37 6.02
C PRO A 24 10.42 8.81 6.17
N LEU A 25 10.70 8.21 7.34
CA LEU A 25 11.96 7.52 7.61
C LEU A 25 12.00 6.16 6.93
N LEU A 26 10.88 5.44 6.99
CA LEU A 26 10.76 4.10 6.46
C LEU A 26 9.35 3.83 5.94
N SER A 27 9.28 2.88 5.03
CA SER A 27 8.07 2.26 4.56
C SER A 27 8.17 0.75 4.78
N ILE A 28 7.07 0.15 5.23
CA ILE A 28 6.91 -1.31 5.26
C ILE A 28 5.68 -1.63 4.44
N GLY A 29 5.82 -2.51 3.46
CA GLY A 29 4.71 -2.92 2.62
C GLY A 29 4.73 -4.39 2.26
N THR A 30 3.65 -4.82 1.64
CA THR A 30 3.53 -6.14 1.04
C THR A 30 2.87 -6.01 -0.32
N LYS A 31 3.33 -6.79 -1.29
CA LYS A 31 2.70 -6.89 -2.61
C LYS A 31 2.52 -8.34 -2.98
N ASP A 32 1.28 -8.78 -2.83
CA ASP A 32 0.95 -10.19 -2.81
C ASP A 32 -0.04 -10.52 -3.91
N LYS A 33 0.17 -11.68 -4.52
CA LYS A 33 -0.74 -12.26 -5.49
C LYS A 33 -1.13 -13.66 -5.05
N LEU A 34 -2.40 -13.79 -4.70
CA LEU A 34 -3.00 -15.07 -4.31
C LEU A 34 -3.81 -15.63 -5.47
N PHE A 35 -3.32 -16.70 -6.10
CA PHE A 35 -4.10 -17.43 -7.10
C PHE A 35 -5.23 -18.20 -6.42
N LEU A 36 -6.47 -17.80 -6.72
CA LEU A 36 -7.68 -18.47 -6.27
C LEU A 36 -8.01 -19.65 -7.19
N ILE A 37 -7.70 -19.50 -8.48
CA ILE A 37 -7.86 -20.55 -9.50
C ILE A 37 -6.63 -20.53 -10.41
N GLY A 38 -6.05 -21.72 -10.61
CA GLY A 38 -4.81 -21.90 -11.37
C GLY A 38 -3.57 -21.67 -10.51
N ASP A 39 -2.43 -21.48 -11.16
CA ASP A 39 -1.14 -21.22 -10.52
C ASP A 39 -0.32 -20.21 -11.33
N VAL A 40 0.94 -20.01 -10.95
CA VAL A 40 1.85 -19.06 -11.61
C VAL A 40 2.08 -19.42 -13.09
N ASN A 41 2.05 -20.69 -13.44
CA ASN A 41 2.30 -21.16 -14.81
C ASN A 41 1.03 -21.17 -15.66
N ASN A 42 -0.12 -21.42 -15.05
CA ASN A 42 -1.44 -21.42 -15.69
C ASN A 42 -2.45 -20.62 -14.86
N PRO A 43 -2.30 -19.28 -14.83
CA PRO A 43 -3.14 -18.43 -13.99
C PRO A 43 -4.54 -18.30 -14.59
N LYS A 44 -5.57 -18.25 -13.74
CA LYS A 44 -6.97 -18.00 -14.16
C LYS A 44 -7.62 -16.89 -13.36
N LEU A 45 -7.56 -16.98 -12.03
CA LEU A 45 -8.12 -15.97 -11.14
C LEU A 45 -7.15 -15.75 -9.98
N ALA A 46 -6.85 -14.48 -9.71
CA ALA A 46 -6.04 -14.09 -8.57
C ALA A 46 -6.65 -12.91 -7.82
N LEU A 47 -6.40 -12.87 -6.52
CA LEU A 47 -6.54 -11.69 -5.68
C LEU A 47 -5.18 -10.97 -5.67
N ASN A 48 -5.22 -9.66 -5.92
CA ASN A 48 -4.08 -8.77 -5.77
C ASN A 48 -4.23 -7.97 -4.47
N LEU A 49 -3.16 -7.88 -3.69
CA LEU A 49 -3.08 -7.08 -2.48
C LEU A 49 -1.77 -6.29 -2.49
N ASP A 50 -1.86 -4.98 -2.42
CA ASP A 50 -0.71 -4.09 -2.26
C ASP A 50 -0.99 -3.22 -1.04
N MET A 51 -0.22 -3.40 0.04
CA MET A 51 -0.36 -2.59 1.24
C MET A 51 0.95 -1.92 1.57
N ARG A 52 0.89 -0.68 2.07
CA ARG A 52 2.09 0.03 2.48
C ARG A 52 1.83 1.01 3.62
N PHE A 53 2.67 0.95 4.64
CA PHE A 53 2.69 1.88 5.74
C PHE A 53 3.94 2.75 5.66
N TYR A 54 3.76 4.06 5.84
CA TYR A 54 4.88 5.00 5.97
C TYR A 54 4.96 5.51 7.40
N PHE A 55 6.18 5.59 7.90
CA PHE A 55 6.45 6.04 9.26
C PHE A 55 7.37 7.25 9.21
N GLU A 56 7.06 8.24 10.03
CA GLU A 56 7.86 9.45 10.19
C GLU A 56 8.12 9.66 11.67
N ARG A 57 9.33 10.11 11.99
CA ARG A 57 9.71 10.43 13.37
C ARG A 57 8.77 11.50 13.93
N LYS A 58 8.23 11.27 15.12
CA LYS A 58 7.54 12.32 15.87
C LYS A 58 8.56 13.35 16.36
N TYR A 59 8.33 14.63 16.03
CA TYR A 59 9.20 15.72 16.46
C TYR A 59 9.34 15.72 17.99
N GLY A 60 10.57 15.91 18.49
CA GLY A 60 10.88 15.89 19.92
C GLY A 60 11.02 14.49 20.57
N ASN A 61 10.71 13.40 19.85
CA ASN A 61 10.88 12.04 20.36
C ASN A 61 12.18 11.37 19.89
N LYS A 62 12.72 10.45 20.69
CA LYS A 62 13.79 9.51 20.29
C LYS A 62 13.27 8.57 19.19
N ILE A 63 14.14 7.92 18.41
CA ILE A 63 13.74 6.97 17.34
C ILE A 63 13.07 5.71 17.92
N PHE A 64 13.35 5.37 19.17
CA PHE A 64 12.62 4.34 19.91
C PHE A 64 12.03 4.94 21.18
N THR A 65 10.76 4.65 21.44
CA THR A 65 10.06 5.03 22.68
C THR A 65 9.44 3.79 23.30
N SER A 66 9.31 3.79 24.62
CA SER A 66 8.72 2.67 25.37
C SER A 66 7.24 2.45 25.05
N HIS A 67 6.52 3.50 24.62
CA HIS A 67 5.09 3.42 24.29
C HIS A 67 4.84 2.98 22.84
N ASP A 68 5.60 3.52 21.88
CA ASP A 68 5.33 3.30 20.44
C ASP A 68 6.32 2.34 19.77
N GLY A 69 7.31 1.81 20.50
CA GLY A 69 8.38 1.00 19.94
C GLY A 69 9.27 1.86 19.04
N LEU A 70 9.32 1.55 17.74
CA LEU A 70 9.95 2.46 16.77
C LEU A 70 9.08 3.72 16.70
N ALA A 71 9.59 4.82 17.26
CA ALA A 71 8.93 6.11 17.48
C ALA A 71 8.57 6.89 16.21
N GLY A 72 8.43 6.17 15.10
CA GLY A 72 7.70 6.63 13.94
C GLY A 72 6.21 6.51 14.23
N THR A 73 5.49 7.62 14.18
CA THR A 73 4.03 7.55 14.09
C THR A 73 3.68 7.05 12.69
N LYS A 74 2.81 6.04 12.57
CA LYS A 74 2.19 5.67 11.29
C LYS A 74 1.60 6.93 10.67
N ARG A 75 2.10 7.36 9.52
CA ARG A 75 1.71 8.61 8.86
C ARG A 75 0.75 8.39 7.73
N GLU A 76 0.96 7.33 6.99
CA GLU A 76 0.22 7.04 5.77
C GLU A 76 0.06 5.53 5.63
N PHE A 77 -1.13 5.14 5.19
CA PHE A 77 -1.47 3.77 4.86
C PHE A 77 -2.07 3.75 3.46
N ASP A 78 -1.37 3.11 2.55
CA ASP A 78 -1.83 2.84 1.20
C ASP A 78 -2.32 1.39 1.15
N LEU A 79 -3.53 1.18 0.64
CA LEU A 79 -4.09 -0.13 0.38
C LEU A 79 -4.63 -0.16 -1.04
N THR A 80 -4.25 -1.17 -1.80
CA THR A 80 -4.90 -1.56 -3.05
C THR A 80 -5.27 -3.03 -2.95
N VAL A 81 -6.52 -3.34 -3.27
CA VAL A 81 -7.03 -4.71 -3.31
C VAL A 81 -7.87 -4.89 -4.56
N GLY A 82 -7.74 -6.02 -5.22
CA GLY A 82 -8.47 -6.25 -6.46
C GLY A 82 -8.44 -7.68 -6.94
N PHE A 83 -9.23 -7.92 -7.98
CA PHE A 83 -9.28 -9.21 -8.66
C PHE A 83 -8.66 -9.09 -10.04
N MET A 84 -7.90 -10.13 -10.42
CA MET A 84 -7.30 -10.28 -11.72
C MET A 84 -7.82 -11.56 -12.38
N TYR A 85 -8.46 -11.42 -13.53
CA TYR A 85 -8.92 -12.51 -14.37
C TYR A 85 -7.99 -12.65 -15.58
N TYR A 86 -7.40 -13.83 -15.74
CA TYR A 86 -6.44 -14.11 -16.80
C TYR A 86 -7.16 -14.66 -18.03
N LEU A 87 -7.15 -13.88 -19.11
CA LEU A 87 -7.65 -14.30 -20.43
C LEU A 87 -6.68 -15.29 -21.09
N THR A 88 -5.38 -15.05 -20.88
CA THR A 88 -4.28 -15.97 -21.21
C THR A 88 -3.26 -15.90 -20.08
N LYS A 89 -2.21 -16.74 -20.12
CA LYS A 89 -1.11 -16.65 -19.14
C LYS A 89 -0.39 -15.28 -19.14
N ASN A 90 -0.47 -14.54 -20.25
CA ASN A 90 0.21 -13.26 -20.45
C ASN A 90 -0.74 -12.05 -20.41
N LEU A 91 -2.06 -12.24 -20.55
CA LEU A 91 -3.06 -11.18 -20.63
C LEU A 91 -4.08 -11.32 -19.50
N ASP A 92 -4.24 -10.27 -18.71
CA ASP A 92 -5.22 -10.19 -17.64
C ASP A 92 -6.16 -8.98 -17.80
N PHE A 93 -7.40 -9.14 -17.35
CA PHE A 93 -8.32 -8.05 -17.01
C PHE A 93 -8.37 -7.95 -15.49
N HIS A 94 -8.31 -6.74 -14.93
CA HIS A 94 -8.34 -6.55 -13.49
C HIS A 94 -9.25 -5.39 -13.09
N VAL A 95 -9.78 -5.50 -11.89
CA VAL A 95 -10.53 -4.45 -11.20
C VAL A 95 -9.93 -4.31 -9.82
N GLU A 96 -9.50 -3.10 -9.49
CA GLU A 96 -8.82 -2.82 -8.23
C GLU A 96 -9.45 -1.60 -7.57
N THR A 97 -9.63 -1.71 -6.26
CA THR A 97 -9.99 -0.61 -5.39
C THR A 97 -8.76 -0.19 -4.62
N TYR A 98 -8.55 1.11 -4.50
CA TYR A 98 -7.46 1.67 -3.70
C TYR A 98 -8.02 2.64 -2.66
N GLY A 99 -7.33 2.69 -1.53
CA GLY A 99 -7.56 3.67 -0.48
C GLY A 99 -6.23 4.13 0.08
N PHE A 100 -5.92 5.40 -0.11
CA PHE A 100 -4.68 6.01 0.35
C PHE A 100 -5.00 6.98 1.46
N ASN A 101 -4.66 6.62 2.69
CA ASN A 101 -5.11 7.30 3.89
C ASN A 101 -3.94 7.95 4.64
N ASN A 102 -4.10 9.24 4.89
CA ASN A 102 -3.26 10.00 5.81
C ASN A 102 -3.70 9.80 7.25
N LEU A 103 -3.10 8.81 7.92
CA LEU A 103 -3.43 8.45 9.30
C LEU A 103 -3.16 9.57 10.33
N ASN A 104 -2.42 10.64 9.97
CA ASN A 104 -2.06 11.73 10.90
C ASN A 104 -1.81 13.11 10.23
N ARG A 105 -2.52 13.49 9.15
CA ARG A 105 -2.26 14.76 8.41
C ARG A 105 -3.50 15.63 8.15
N GLY A 106 -4.18 16.05 9.22
CA GLY A 106 -4.90 17.33 9.19
C GLY A 106 -5.52 17.77 10.51
N ASN A 107 -6.25 18.90 10.45
CA ASN A 107 -6.59 19.79 11.57
C ASN A 107 -7.58 19.25 12.62
N SER A 108 -8.06 18.00 12.48
CA SER A 108 -9.09 17.44 13.35
C SER A 108 -8.60 16.15 14.00
N SER A 109 -8.77 16.05 15.32
CA SER A 109 -8.53 14.83 16.10
C SER A 109 -9.65 13.78 15.95
N THR A 110 -10.71 14.10 15.22
CA THR A 110 -11.93 13.27 15.13
C THR A 110 -12.35 12.89 13.71
N LEU A 111 -11.78 13.50 12.66
CA LEU A 111 -12.08 13.19 11.26
C LEU A 111 -10.79 13.02 10.45
N PRO A 112 -10.53 11.86 9.82
CA PRO A 112 -9.40 11.70 8.92
C PRO A 112 -9.59 12.62 7.71
N SER A 113 -8.70 13.59 7.54
CA SER A 113 -8.69 14.47 6.37
C SER A 113 -7.54 14.09 5.43
N GLY A 114 -7.81 14.02 4.12
CA GLY A 114 -6.79 13.77 3.12
C GLY A 114 -6.64 12.30 2.71
N PHE A 115 -7.75 11.63 2.43
CA PHE A 115 -7.76 10.30 1.80
C PHE A 115 -7.97 10.43 0.28
N LYS A 116 -7.40 9.50 -0.48
CA LYS A 116 -7.68 9.34 -1.91
C LYS A 116 -8.08 7.89 -2.15
N ASP A 117 -9.37 7.71 -2.38
CA ASP A 117 -9.95 6.39 -2.62
C ASP A 117 -10.50 6.33 -4.03
N GLY A 118 -10.56 5.13 -4.59
CA GLY A 118 -11.16 4.94 -5.89
C GLY A 118 -11.16 3.50 -6.35
N VAL A 119 -11.66 3.33 -7.56
CA VAL A 119 -11.69 2.06 -8.28
C VAL A 119 -11.18 2.30 -9.69
N TYR A 120 -10.42 1.36 -10.22
CA TYR A 120 -10.10 1.32 -11.63
C TYR A 120 -10.23 -0.10 -12.17
N ALA A 121 -10.40 -0.19 -13.48
CA ALA A 121 -10.38 -1.44 -14.21
C ALA A 121 -9.49 -1.28 -15.44
N GLY A 122 -8.84 -2.35 -15.86
CA GLY A 122 -7.89 -2.30 -16.96
C GLY A 122 -7.45 -3.67 -17.44
N PHE A 123 -6.62 -3.65 -18.48
CA PHE A 123 -5.95 -4.84 -19.00
C PHE A 123 -4.44 -4.74 -18.76
N GLY A 124 -3.82 -5.86 -18.41
CA GLY A 124 -2.37 -5.98 -18.24
C GLY A 124 -1.78 -7.04 -19.16
N TYR A 125 -0.64 -6.74 -19.80
CA TYR A 125 0.12 -7.70 -20.61
C TYR A 125 1.54 -7.89 -20.06
N ARG A 126 2.01 -9.14 -19.98
CA ARG A 126 3.35 -9.50 -19.49
C ARG A 126 4.14 -10.19 -20.60
N PHE A 127 5.32 -9.66 -20.92
CA PHE A 127 6.27 -10.21 -21.89
C PHE A 127 7.08 -11.36 -21.28
#